data_AF-A0A5C6CXV8-F1
#
_entry.id   AF-A0A5C6CXV8-F1
#
_cell.length_a   1.000
_cell.length_b   1.000
_cell.length_c   1.000
_cell.angle_alpha   90.00
_cell.angle_beta   90.00
_cell.angle_gamma   90.00
#
_symmetry.space_group_name_H-M   'P 1'
#
loop_
_entity.id
_entity.type
_entity.pdbx_description
1 polymer ?
#
loop_
_entity_poly.entity_id
_entity_poly.type
_entity_poly.pdbx_seq_one_letter_code
_entity_poly.pdbx_strand_id
1 'polypeptide(L)'
;MSADNQNSLENTQQLLDEAEALIWGLLDENIDAASTERLEKLLAHNEVRQRYVQCVELHSDLQHLFNDKQEKQQETPPKSPVLGSLSDSFPPIAFPIQPGLNSLPPLSE
;
A
#
# COMPACT_ATOMS: atom_id res chain seq x y z
N MET A 1 29.65 -0.72 -36.69
CA MET A 1 28.95 -2.02 -36.55
C MET A 1 28.59 -2.18 -35.08
N SER A 2 27.42 -1.68 -34.64
CA SER A 2 27.05 -1.66 -33.21
C SER A 2 25.55 -1.79 -32.93
N ALA A 3 24.68 -1.89 -33.95
CA ALA A 3 23.23 -1.87 -33.76
C ALA A 3 22.64 -3.23 -33.32
N ASP A 4 23.33 -4.34 -33.59
CA ASP A 4 22.83 -5.70 -33.30
C ASP A 4 22.85 -6.06 -31.81
N ASN A 5 23.73 -5.44 -31.01
CA ASN A 5 23.89 -5.79 -29.59
C ASN A 5 22.81 -5.17 -28.69
N GLN A 6 22.25 -4.03 -29.10
CA GLN A 6 21.30 -3.27 -28.28
C GLN A 6 19.92 -3.93 -28.28
N ASN A 7 19.50 -4.47 -29.44
CA ASN A 7 18.22 -5.14 -29.60
C ASN A 7 18.10 -6.42 -28.74
N SER A 8 19.20 -7.16 -28.59
CA SER A 8 19.20 -8.39 -27.79
C SER A 8 19.03 -8.11 -26.28
N LEU A 9 19.59 -7.01 -25.78
CA LEU A 9 19.46 -6.59 -24.38
C LEU A 9 18.03 -6.14 -24.06
N GLU A 10 17.42 -5.35 -24.95
CA GLU A 10 16.03 -4.92 -24.82
C GLU A 10 15.07 -6.11 -24.83
N ASN A 11 15.34 -7.11 -25.67
CA ASN A 11 14.53 -8.33 -25.72
C ASN A 11 14.61 -9.15 -24.42
N THR A 12 15.81 -9.31 -23.85
CA THR A 12 15.98 -9.97 -22.55
C THR A 12 15.32 -9.19 -21.43
N GLN A 13 15.41 -7.86 -21.43
CA GLN A 13 14.76 -7.01 -20.44
C GLN A 13 13.23 -7.14 -20.50
N GLN A 14 12.66 -7.18 -21.71
CA GLN A 14 11.23 -7.35 -21.92
C GLN A 14 10.74 -8.74 -21.47
N LEU A 15 11.56 -9.79 -21.65
CA LEU A 15 11.27 -11.13 -21.13
C LEU A 15 11.30 -11.18 -19.60
N LEU A 16 12.24 -10.46 -18.98
CA LEU A 16 12.33 -10.36 -17.52
C LEU A 16 11.13 -9.60 -16.94
N ASP A 17 10.71 -8.50 -17.58
CA ASP A 17 9.54 -7.72 -17.18
C ASP A 17 8.25 -8.53 -17.31
N GLU A 18 8.09 -9.25 -18.43
CA GLU A 18 6.96 -10.18 -18.62
C GLU A 18 6.95 -11.28 -17.56
N ALA A 19 8.11 -11.88 -17.27
CA ALA A 19 8.21 -12.89 -16.23
C ALA A 19 7.85 -12.30 -14.86
N GLU A 20 8.34 -11.12 -14.51
CA GLU A 20 8.02 -10.46 -13.23
C GLU A 20 6.51 -10.24 -13.06
N ALA A 21 5.82 -9.75 -14.09
CA ALA A 21 4.37 -9.58 -14.06
C ALA A 21 3.63 -10.91 -13.81
N LEU A 22 4.07 -12.00 -14.46
CA LEU A 22 3.52 -13.33 -14.25
C LEU A 22 3.81 -13.86 -12.84
N ILE A 23 4.98 -13.57 -12.28
CA ILE A 23 5.37 -14.01 -10.93
C ILE A 23 4.52 -13.31 -9.87
N TRP A 24 4.28 -12.01 -10.01
CA TRP A 24 3.35 -11.29 -9.13
C TRP A 24 1.93 -11.83 -9.25
N GLY A 25 1.45 -12.12 -10.46
CA GLY A 25 0.15 -12.76 -10.66
C GLY A 25 0.04 -14.14 -10.02
N LEU A 26 1.11 -14.94 -10.05
CA LEU A 26 1.17 -16.25 -9.37
C LEU A 26 1.11 -16.11 -7.85
N LEU A 27 1.83 -15.13 -7.29
CA LEU A 27 1.86 -14.89 -5.84
C LEU A 27 0.53 -14.40 -5.28
N ASP A 28 -0.24 -13.65 -6.07
CA ASP A 28 -1.57 -13.13 -5.72
C ASP A 28 -2.71 -14.10 -6.09
N GLU A 29 -2.39 -15.33 -6.53
CA GLU A 29 -3.35 -16.34 -7.03
C GLU A 29 -4.19 -15.87 -8.24
N ASN A 30 -3.78 -14.81 -8.92
CA ASN A 30 -4.45 -14.20 -10.07
C ASN A 30 -3.71 -14.52 -11.38
N ILE A 31 -3.44 -15.81 -11.62
CA ILE A 31 -2.80 -16.28 -12.85
C ILE A 31 -3.60 -17.39 -13.51
N ASP A 32 -3.74 -17.30 -14.83
CA ASP A 32 -4.35 -18.36 -15.66
C ASP A 32 -3.35 -19.49 -15.92
N ALA A 33 -3.86 -20.72 -16.10
CA ALA A 33 -3.04 -21.90 -16.37
C ALA A 33 -2.13 -21.73 -17.59
N ALA A 34 -2.57 -21.02 -18.64
CA ALA A 34 -1.75 -20.73 -19.81
C ALA A 34 -0.56 -19.80 -19.49
N SER A 35 -0.77 -18.86 -18.57
CA SER A 35 0.25 -17.94 -18.08
C SER A 35 1.25 -18.64 -17.16
N THR A 36 0.80 -19.63 -16.38
CA THR A 36 1.69 -20.49 -15.59
C THR A 36 2.61 -21.32 -16.48
N GLU A 37 2.08 -21.97 -17.52
CA GLU A 37 2.91 -22.76 -18.46
C GLU A 37 3.93 -21.86 -19.19
N ARG A 38 3.54 -20.61 -19.50
CA ARG A 38 4.45 -19.62 -20.09
C ARG A 38 5.55 -19.22 -19.11
N LEU A 39 5.22 -19.01 -17.84
CA LEU A 39 6.19 -18.71 -16.80
C LEU A 39 7.17 -19.88 -16.59
N GLU A 40 6.71 -21.12 -16.63
CA GLU A 40 7.58 -22.31 -16.55
C GLU A 40 8.60 -22.36 -17.70
N LYS A 41 8.19 -21.97 -18.92
CA LYS A 41 9.10 -21.85 -20.07
C LYS A 41 10.13 -20.74 -19.85
N LEU A 42 9.72 -19.60 -19.29
CA LEU A 42 10.63 -18.48 -19.00
C LEU A 42 11.60 -18.80 -17.85
N LEU A 43 11.15 -19.57 -16.85
CA LEU A 43 11.98 -20.08 -15.74
C LEU A 43 13.09 -21.02 -16.23
N ALA A 44 13.08 -21.49 -17.48
CA ALA A 44 14.23 -22.19 -18.04
C ALA A 44 15.51 -21.32 -18.00
N HIS A 45 15.37 -19.99 -18.09
CA HIS A 45 16.46 -19.03 -18.03
C HIS A 45 16.90 -18.74 -16.59
N ASN A 46 18.22 -18.71 -16.36
CA ASN A 46 18.78 -18.52 -15.02
C ASN A 46 18.46 -17.12 -14.45
N GLU A 47 18.48 -16.10 -15.30
CA GLU A 47 18.16 -14.71 -14.94
C GLU A 47 16.72 -14.56 -14.43
N VAL A 48 15.77 -15.24 -15.07
CA VAL A 48 14.36 -15.26 -14.65
C VAL A 48 14.19 -15.96 -13.30
N ARG A 49 14.92 -17.05 -13.03
CA ARG A 49 14.89 -17.71 -11.71
C ARG A 49 15.43 -16.83 -10.60
N GLN A 50 16.50 -16.09 -10.86
CA GLN A 50 17.04 -15.14 -9.90
C GLN A 50 16.00 -14.05 -9.58
N ARG A 51 15.33 -13.52 -10.60
CA ARG A 51 14.24 -12.56 -10.41
C ARG A 51 13.05 -13.14 -9.66
N TYR A 52 12.67 -14.38 -9.97
CA TYR A 52 11.62 -15.09 -9.22
C TYR A 52 11.89 -15.13 -7.72
N VAL A 53 13.08 -15.56 -7.31
CA VAL A 53 13.45 -15.64 -5.89
C VAL A 53 13.37 -14.25 -5.25
N GLN A 54 13.89 -13.22 -5.90
CA GLN A 54 13.85 -11.84 -5.39
C GLN A 54 12.41 -11.32 -5.22
N CYS A 55 11.52 -11.60 -6.18
CA CYS A 55 10.11 -11.19 -6.08
C CYS A 55 9.39 -11.92 -4.95
N VAL A 56 9.65 -13.21 -4.77
CA VAL A 56 9.07 -14.02 -3.67
C VAL A 56 9.57 -13.53 -2.31
N GLU A 57 10.87 -13.24 -2.18
CA GLU A 57 11.45 -12.69 -0.96
C GLU A 57 10.82 -11.34 -0.61
N LEU A 58 10.71 -10.44 -1.58
CA LEU A 58 10.06 -9.13 -1.39
C LEU A 58 8.58 -9.29 -1.02
N HIS A 59 7.84 -10.18 -1.69
CA HIS A 59 6.44 -10.44 -1.38
C HIS A 59 6.27 -10.96 0.06
N SER A 60 7.13 -11.90 0.50
CA SER A 60 7.11 -12.41 1.86
C SER A 60 7.45 -11.33 2.90
N ASP A 61 8.40 -10.45 2.61
CA ASP A 61 8.77 -9.32 3.48
C ASP A 61 7.61 -8.33 3.62
N LEU A 62 6.96 -7.98 2.49
CA LEU A 62 5.78 -7.13 2.49
C LEU A 62 4.63 -7.77 3.28
N GLN A 63 4.34 -9.06 3.04
CA GLN A 63 3.32 -9.77 3.82
C GLN A 63 3.63 -9.72 5.32
N HIS A 64 4.88 -9.94 5.73
CA HIS A 64 5.29 -9.87 7.12
C HIS A 64 5.12 -8.45 7.71
N LEU A 65 5.58 -7.42 7.01
CA LEU A 65 5.49 -6.03 7.45
C LEU A 65 4.04 -5.55 7.62
N PHE A 66 3.15 -5.97 6.72
CA PHE A 66 1.74 -5.59 6.77
C PHE A 66 0.91 -6.47 7.71
N ASN A 67 1.25 -7.76 7.90
CA ASN A 67 0.61 -8.59 8.94
C ASN A 67 0.99 -8.14 10.36
N ASP A 68 2.26 -7.84 10.65
CA ASP A 68 2.69 -7.40 11.99
C ASP A 68 2.01 -6.09 12.42
N LYS A 69 1.67 -5.24 11.43
CA LYS A 69 0.88 -4.01 11.66
C LYS A 69 -0.59 -4.29 11.98
N GLN A 70 -1.18 -5.38 11.48
CA GLN A 70 -2.56 -5.74 11.81
C GLN A 70 -2.67 -6.35 13.20
N GLU A 71 -1.69 -7.15 13.63
CA GLU A 71 -1.69 -7.74 14.98
C GLU A 71 -1.49 -6.68 16.08
N LYS A 72 -0.66 -5.65 15.87
CA LYS A 72 -0.52 -4.53 16.82
C LYS A 72 -1.74 -3.59 16.91
N GLN A 73 -2.73 -3.71 16.02
CA GLN A 73 -3.99 -2.96 16.09
C GLN A 73 -5.17 -3.77 16.64
N GLN A 74 -4.97 -5.06 16.93
CA GLN A 74 -6.02 -5.94 17.45
C GLN A 74 -5.97 -6.19 18.97
N GLU A 75 -5.09 -5.50 19.69
CA GLU A 75 -5.18 -5.44 21.15
C GLU A 75 -6.04 -4.24 21.59
N THR A 76 -7.34 -4.53 21.66
CA THR A 76 -8.42 -3.77 22.31
C THR A 76 -8.85 -2.47 21.64
N PRO A 77 -10.16 -2.26 21.40
CA PRO A 77 -10.68 -0.91 21.26
C PRO A 77 -10.48 -0.21 22.61
N PRO A 78 -9.64 0.84 22.75
CA PRO A 78 -9.86 1.76 23.84
C PRO A 78 -11.26 2.31 23.60
N LYS A 79 -12.18 1.99 24.50
CA LYS A 79 -13.45 2.69 24.64
C LYS A 79 -13.12 4.17 24.65
N SER A 80 -13.22 4.83 23.50
CA SER A 80 -13.13 6.27 23.44
C SER A 80 -14.30 6.77 24.28
N PRO A 81 -14.06 7.51 25.37
CA PRO A 81 -15.15 8.12 26.09
C PRO A 81 -15.87 9.02 25.09
N VAL A 82 -17.12 8.68 24.81
CA VAL A 82 -18.05 9.47 24.00
C VAL A 82 -17.98 10.91 24.52
N LEU A 83 -17.37 11.76 23.71
CA LEU A 83 -17.33 13.21 23.87
C LEU A 83 -18.75 13.76 23.59
N GLY A 84 -19.69 13.47 24.49
CA GLY A 84 -21.10 13.67 24.23
C GLY A 84 -21.95 13.55 25.47
N SER A 85 -21.63 14.30 26.52
CA SER A 85 -22.61 14.69 27.54
C SER A 85 -22.09 15.88 28.36
N LEU A 86 -22.21 17.09 27.80
CA LEU A 86 -22.04 18.36 28.52
C LEU A 86 -23.38 19.12 28.57
N SER A 87 -24.50 18.40 28.68
CA SER A 87 -25.84 19.02 28.62
C SER A 87 -26.56 19.14 29.95
N ASP A 88 -26.00 18.69 31.07
CA ASP A 88 -26.70 18.70 32.36
C ASP A 88 -25.81 19.23 33.50
N SER A 89 -25.38 20.49 33.40
CA SER A 89 -24.99 21.32 34.55
C SER A 89 -24.68 22.75 34.12
N PHE A 90 -25.71 23.50 33.69
CA PHE A 90 -25.65 24.96 33.71
C PHE A 90 -26.63 25.46 34.78
N PRO A 91 -26.16 26.03 35.91
CA PRO A 91 -27.05 26.75 36.81
C PRO A 91 -27.55 28.04 36.14
N PRO A 92 -28.80 28.46 36.40
CA PRO A 92 -29.39 29.63 35.77
C PRO A 92 -28.80 30.88 36.42
N ILE A 93 -27.85 31.52 35.75
CA ILE A 93 -27.41 32.87 36.14
C ILE A 93 -27.70 33.82 34.98
N ALA A 94 -28.49 34.81 35.34
CA ALA A 94 -29.13 35.79 34.50
C ALA A 94 -28.15 36.73 33.77
N PHE A 95 -28.74 37.41 32.76
CA PHE A 95 -28.36 38.69 32.14
C PHE A 95 -27.69 38.65 30.74
N PRO A 96 -28.00 39.65 29.88
CA PRO A 96 -28.49 39.38 28.52
C PRO A 96 -27.70 40.14 27.43
N ILE A 97 -28.18 40.10 26.15
CA ILE A 97 -27.93 41.09 25.07
C ILE A 97 -26.50 40.99 24.43
N GLN A 98 -26.22 40.85 23.11
CA GLN A 98 -26.89 41.04 21.81
C GLN A 98 -26.15 40.25 20.68
N PRO A 99 -26.78 40.09 19.50
CA PRO A 99 -26.20 39.46 18.32
C PRO A 99 -25.45 40.46 17.40
N GLY A 100 -24.32 40.02 16.84
CA GLY A 100 -23.70 40.63 15.67
C GLY A 100 -22.44 41.45 15.93
N LEU A 101 -21.33 41.04 15.34
CA LEU A 101 -20.45 41.85 14.49
C LEU A 101 -19.18 41.07 14.12
N ASN A 102 -18.85 41.16 12.82
CA ASN A 102 -17.56 40.86 12.21
C ASN A 102 -16.35 41.00 13.14
N SER A 103 -15.43 40.03 13.10
CA SER A 103 -14.01 40.27 12.75
C SER A 103 -13.21 38.97 12.77
N LEU A 104 -12.52 38.70 11.65
CA LEU A 104 -11.33 37.85 11.61
C LEU A 104 -10.27 38.39 12.59
N PRO A 105 -9.55 37.54 13.36
CA PRO A 105 -8.36 37.98 14.05
C PRO A 105 -7.08 37.82 13.17
N PRO A 106 -6.05 38.64 13.47
CA PRO A 106 -4.89 38.88 12.62
C PRO A 106 -3.78 37.83 12.78
N LEU A 107 -3.01 37.60 11.71
CA LEU A 107 -1.71 36.93 11.80
C LEU A 107 -0.64 37.99 12.10
N SER A 108 -0.07 37.94 13.30
CA SER A 108 1.27 38.43 13.66
C SER A 108 1.94 37.22 14.33
N GLU A 109 3.21 36.91 14.12
CA GLU A 109 4.40 37.71 13.83
C GLU A 109 5.39 36.86 13.00
#